data_AF-A0A836SEI7-F1
#
_entry.id   AF-A0A836SEI7-F1
#
_cell.length_a   1.000
_cell.length_b   1.000
_cell.length_c   1.000
_cell.angle_alpha   90.00
_cell.angle_beta   90.00
_cell.angle_gamma   90.00
#
_symmetry.space_group_name_H-M   'P 1'
#
loop_
_entity.id
_entity.type
_entity.pdbx_description
1 polymer ?
#
loop_
_entity_poly.entity_id
_entity_poly.type
_entity_poly.pdbx_seq_one_letter_code
_entity_poly.pdbx_strand_id
1 'polypeptide(L)'
;MMNNQNKTWQVFHFGLLVTGRTEEKHLPKLFGTLQNQPEIQGHCHFEVIRFVNQLRPKKKKQCINIIGKTKAIPDKATHIGFAARKYINKSEHHHVLLIDDLEYEWKEQAFDVFQLYRDIFDVILKAKKNRAAVHFLVYMLEAYYFADANAINSVLSTDLKEYEADVETIRHPKGELKRLFNGFNEIQHGGQILSLLNIEHILSNKETCASLRSLYQWCWEKMGEVPTNKYQLLNGKLSEITRSQ
;
A
#
# COMPACT_ATOMS: atom_id res chain seq x y z
N MET A 1 -12.05 22.25 27.37
CA MET A 1 -11.14 23.06 26.53
C MET A 1 -9.73 22.50 26.75
N MET A 2 -9.28 21.59 25.87
CA MET A 2 -7.93 21.02 25.99
C MET A 2 -6.91 21.99 25.39
N ASN A 3 -5.84 22.22 26.15
CA ASN A 3 -4.71 23.07 25.85
C ASN A 3 -4.14 22.79 24.44
N ASN A 4 -4.22 23.79 23.58
CA ASN A 4 -3.55 23.86 22.28
C ASN A 4 -2.04 24.15 22.48
N GLN A 5 -1.36 23.32 23.28
CA GLN A 5 0.07 23.43 23.52
C GLN A 5 0.82 23.05 22.25
N ASN A 6 1.44 24.05 21.61
CA ASN A 6 2.56 24.00 20.65
C ASN A 6 2.88 22.60 20.10
N LYS A 7 2.02 22.05 19.25
CA LYS A 7 2.43 20.90 18.43
C LYS A 7 3.42 21.40 17.40
N THR A 8 4.69 21.02 17.59
CA THR A 8 5.75 21.28 16.62
C THR A 8 5.35 20.67 15.29
N TRP A 9 5.41 21.47 14.23
CA TRP A 9 5.13 21.03 12.88
C TRP A 9 6.13 19.95 12.46
N GLN A 10 5.64 18.75 12.15
CA GLN A 10 6.48 17.59 11.79
C GLN A 10 6.33 17.26 10.30
N VAL A 11 7.37 16.68 9.71
CA VAL A 11 7.33 16.17 8.35
C VAL A 11 7.58 14.66 8.38
N PHE A 12 6.61 13.89 7.91
CA PHE A 12 6.65 12.44 7.82
C PHE A 12 7.03 12.00 6.42
N HIS A 13 7.94 11.04 6.31
CA HIS A 13 8.44 10.54 5.03
C HIS A 13 8.13 9.05 4.90
N PHE A 14 7.43 8.64 3.85
CA PHE A 14 7.07 7.26 3.56
C PHE A 14 7.80 6.79 2.31
N GLY A 15 8.77 5.89 2.51
CA GLY A 15 9.47 5.23 1.43
C GLY A 15 8.73 3.99 0.97
N LEU A 16 8.37 3.92 -0.31
CA LEU A 16 7.63 2.83 -0.91
C LEU A 16 8.61 1.80 -1.53
N LEU A 17 8.50 0.56 -1.06
CA LEU A 17 9.05 -0.62 -1.72
C LEU A 17 7.91 -1.27 -2.50
N VAL A 18 7.97 -1.25 -3.82
CA VAL A 18 6.86 -1.69 -4.67
C VAL A 18 7.26 -2.89 -5.51
N THR A 19 6.28 -3.72 -5.84
CA THR A 19 6.53 -4.90 -6.67
C THR A 19 5.99 -4.82 -8.09
N GLY A 20 5.06 -3.90 -8.35
CA GLY A 20 4.51 -3.65 -9.67
C GLY A 20 5.16 -2.43 -10.34
N ARG A 21 5.21 -2.45 -11.68
CA ARG A 21 5.89 -1.42 -12.48
C ARG A 21 5.06 -0.14 -12.61
N THR A 22 3.74 -0.28 -12.63
CA THR A 22 2.83 0.86 -12.68
C THR A 22 2.88 1.63 -11.35
N GLU A 23 2.96 0.89 -10.25
CA GLU A 23 3.12 1.38 -8.89
C GLU A 23 4.43 2.16 -8.73
N GLU A 24 5.54 1.66 -9.28
CA GLU A 24 6.83 2.36 -9.25
C GLU A 24 6.73 3.79 -9.81
N LYS A 25 5.90 3.98 -10.84
CA LYS A 25 5.75 5.28 -11.50
C LYS A 25 4.66 6.16 -10.91
N HIS A 26 3.61 5.55 -10.36
CA HIS A 26 2.35 6.25 -10.14
C HIS A 26 1.82 6.13 -8.72
N LEU A 27 2.22 5.12 -7.93
CA LEU A 27 1.65 4.88 -6.61
C LEU A 27 1.76 6.07 -5.63
N PRO A 28 2.82 6.91 -5.62
CA PRO A 28 2.84 8.12 -4.80
C PRO A 28 1.64 9.05 -5.02
N LYS A 29 1.07 9.08 -6.23
CA LYS A 29 -0.10 9.89 -6.57
C LYS A 29 -1.36 9.41 -5.85
N LEU A 30 -1.49 8.10 -5.62
CA LEU A 30 -2.60 7.53 -4.84
C LEU A 30 -2.68 8.19 -3.48
N PHE A 31 -1.53 8.43 -2.84
CA PHE A 31 -1.41 9.06 -1.53
C PHE A 31 -1.53 10.59 -1.54
N GLY A 32 -1.75 11.21 -2.71
CA GLY A 32 -1.86 12.67 -2.81
C GLY A 32 -2.97 13.24 -1.93
N THR A 33 -4.04 12.47 -1.69
CA THR A 33 -5.10 12.87 -0.77
C THR A 33 -4.59 13.01 0.67
N LEU A 34 -3.74 12.08 1.15
CA LEU A 34 -3.09 12.21 2.47
C LEU A 34 -2.14 13.42 2.52
N GLN A 35 -1.35 13.65 1.47
CA GLN A 35 -0.39 14.76 1.43
C GLN A 35 -1.04 16.14 1.49
N ASN A 36 -2.27 16.27 1.01
CA ASN A 36 -3.00 17.53 0.93
C ASN A 36 -4.05 17.71 2.04
N GLN A 37 -4.13 16.77 2.99
CA GLN A 37 -4.44 16.94 4.41
C GLN A 37 -4.45 18.33 5.07
N PRO A 38 -5.53 19.14 5.13
CA PRO A 38 -5.54 20.30 6.02
C PRO A 38 -5.59 19.91 7.50
N GLU A 39 -6.21 18.77 7.84
CA GLU A 39 -6.41 18.33 9.22
C GLU A 39 -5.20 17.59 9.82
N ILE A 40 -4.29 17.07 8.98
CA ILE A 40 -3.11 16.35 9.44
C ILE A 40 -2.09 17.37 9.96
N GLN A 41 -1.66 17.21 11.22
CA GLN A 41 -0.69 18.11 11.82
C GLN A 41 0.72 17.78 11.33
N GLY A 42 1.06 18.33 10.17
CA GLY A 42 2.35 18.14 9.51
C GLY A 42 2.20 17.79 8.04
N HIS A 43 3.30 17.78 7.31
CA HIS A 43 3.30 17.29 5.93
C HIS A 43 3.72 15.83 5.91
N CYS A 44 3.08 15.04 5.04
CA CYS A 44 3.61 13.73 4.67
C CYS A 44 4.11 13.75 3.22
N HIS A 45 5.16 12.98 2.96
CA HIS A 45 5.71 12.78 1.63
C HIS A 45 5.83 11.29 1.32
N PHE A 46 5.43 10.89 0.11
CA PHE A 46 5.54 9.52 -0.35
C PHE A 46 6.46 9.45 -1.57
N GLU A 47 7.48 8.60 -1.51
CA GLU A 47 8.42 8.40 -2.62
C GLU A 47 8.70 6.91 -2.83
N VAL A 48 8.83 6.48 -4.08
CA VAL A 48 9.28 5.12 -4.37
C VAL A 48 10.79 5.04 -4.18
N ILE A 49 11.21 4.26 -3.18
CA ILE A 49 12.63 4.11 -2.84
C ILE A 49 13.26 2.91 -3.54
N ARG A 50 12.45 1.93 -3.93
CA ARG A 50 12.93 0.75 -4.67
C ARG A 50 11.79 -0.08 -5.28
N PHE A 51 11.99 -0.53 -6.52
CA PHE A 51 11.32 -1.72 -7.04
C PHE A 51 11.95 -3.00 -6.48
N VAL A 52 11.13 -3.93 -5.99
CA VAL A 52 11.58 -5.22 -5.48
C VAL A 52 10.80 -6.35 -6.14
N ASN A 53 11.47 -7.45 -6.44
CA ASN A 53 10.77 -8.61 -6.98
C ASN A 53 9.80 -9.18 -5.95
N GLN A 54 8.62 -9.59 -6.40
CA GLN A 54 7.66 -10.28 -5.55
C GLN A 54 8.27 -11.54 -4.95
N LEU A 55 8.07 -11.72 -3.66
CA LEU A 55 8.46 -12.94 -2.99
C LEU A 55 7.33 -13.96 -3.12
N ARG A 56 7.73 -15.23 -3.20
CA ARG A 56 6.81 -16.36 -3.23
C ARG A 56 7.19 -17.33 -2.11
N PRO A 57 6.23 -17.84 -1.32
CA PRO A 57 6.51 -18.88 -0.34
C PRO A 57 7.00 -20.11 -1.10
N LYS A 58 8.21 -20.61 -0.79
CA LYS A 58 8.73 -21.84 -1.39
C LYS A 58 8.71 -22.94 -0.35
N LYS A 59 8.29 -24.15 -0.75
CA LYS A 59 8.18 -25.32 0.13
C LYS A 59 9.51 -25.84 0.73
N LYS A 60 10.69 -25.32 0.34
CA LYS A 60 12.03 -25.61 0.94
C LYS A 60 13.14 -24.91 0.13
N LYS A 61 13.99 -24.07 0.75
CA LYS A 61 15.42 -23.82 0.34
C LYS A 61 16.19 -22.93 1.34
N GLN A 62 17.53 -23.00 1.21
CA GLN A 62 18.59 -22.43 2.06
C GLN A 62 18.24 -21.10 2.74
N CYS A 63 18.24 -21.19 4.06
CA CYS A 63 17.99 -20.16 5.03
C CYS A 63 19.35 -19.63 5.50
N ILE A 64 19.59 -18.31 5.47
CA ILE A 64 20.81 -17.76 6.07
C ILE A 64 20.55 -17.52 7.55
N ASN A 65 21.36 -18.17 8.39
CA ASN A 65 21.48 -17.81 9.78
C ASN A 65 22.33 -16.52 9.86
N ILE A 66 21.68 -15.41 10.18
CA ILE A 66 22.41 -14.19 10.55
C ILE A 66 23.04 -14.46 11.92
N ILE A 67 24.37 -14.33 12.03
CA ILE A 67 25.14 -14.62 13.25
C ILE A 67 24.45 -13.96 14.46
N GLY A 68 24.02 -14.78 15.42
CA GLY A 68 23.30 -14.36 16.63
C GLY A 68 21.76 -14.39 16.57
N LYS A 69 21.13 -14.99 15.55
CA LYS A 69 19.66 -15.13 15.47
C LYS A 69 19.18 -16.53 15.09
N THR A 70 18.05 -16.94 15.67
CA THR A 70 17.37 -18.23 15.44
C THR A 70 16.44 -18.25 14.23
N LYS A 71 15.99 -17.09 13.72
CA LYS A 71 15.18 -16.99 12.50
C LYS A 71 16.05 -16.69 11.30
N ALA A 72 16.02 -17.58 10.32
CA ALA A 72 16.75 -17.43 9.09
C ALA A 72 15.92 -16.71 8.02
N ILE A 73 16.56 -15.81 7.28
CA ILE A 73 15.94 -15.10 6.15
C ILE A 73 16.50 -15.69 4.84
N PRO A 74 15.71 -15.78 3.77
CA PRO A 74 16.25 -16.07 2.45
C PRO A 74 17.26 -14.99 2.02
N ASP A 75 18.48 -15.40 1.68
CA ASP A 75 19.56 -14.50 1.24
C ASP A 75 19.13 -13.49 0.18
N LYS A 76 18.42 -14.00 -0.83
CA LYS A 76 17.94 -13.23 -1.98
C LYS A 76 16.95 -12.13 -1.62
N ALA A 77 16.37 -12.14 -0.42
CA ALA A 77 15.40 -11.14 0.04
C ALA A 77 15.99 -10.11 1.02
N THR A 78 17.26 -10.26 1.42
CA THR A 78 17.93 -9.34 2.37
C THR A 78 18.00 -7.90 1.86
N HIS A 79 18.12 -7.72 0.54
CA HIS A 79 18.16 -6.41 -0.11
C HIS A 79 16.90 -5.56 0.15
N ILE A 80 15.75 -6.18 0.41
CA ILE A 80 14.48 -5.52 0.76
C ILE A 80 14.62 -4.87 2.14
N GLY A 81 15.00 -5.65 3.15
CA GLY A 81 15.20 -5.13 4.50
C GLY A 81 16.36 -4.14 4.60
N PHE A 82 17.41 -4.29 3.81
CA PHE A 82 18.50 -3.29 3.76
C PHE A 82 18.07 -1.97 3.14
N ALA A 83 17.25 -1.99 2.08
CA ALA A 83 16.67 -0.78 1.50
C ALA A 83 15.80 -0.06 2.53
N ALA A 84 14.92 -0.81 3.23
CA ALA A 84 14.10 -0.27 4.30
C ALA A 84 14.95 0.34 5.42
N ARG A 85 15.97 -0.39 5.90
CA ARG A 85 16.89 0.07 6.97
C ARG A 85 17.60 1.37 6.59
N LYS A 86 18.09 1.47 5.35
CA LYS A 86 18.74 2.69 4.84
C LYS A 86 17.79 3.88 4.92
N TYR A 87 16.52 3.69 4.58
CA TYR A 87 15.53 4.76 4.58
C TYR A 87 15.12 5.20 5.99
N ILE A 88 14.73 4.27 6.86
CA ILE A 88 14.25 4.60 8.22
C ILE A 88 15.35 5.20 9.11
N ASN A 89 16.63 5.01 8.79
CA ASN A 89 17.72 5.58 9.57
C ASN A 89 18.04 7.05 9.23
N LYS A 90 17.32 7.67 8.28
CA LYS A 90 17.49 9.09 7.96
C LYS A 90 17.01 10.02 9.08
N SER A 91 15.88 9.73 9.73
CA SER A 91 15.36 10.45 10.92
C SER A 91 14.37 9.57 11.67
N GLU A 92 13.72 10.03 12.74
CA GLU A 92 12.64 9.28 13.41
C GLU A 92 11.29 9.31 12.68
N HIS A 93 11.09 10.26 11.77
CA HIS A 93 9.85 10.43 10.99
C HIS A 93 9.89 9.73 9.61
N HIS A 94 10.88 8.86 9.38
CA HIS A 94 10.97 8.07 8.14
C HIS A 94 10.34 6.68 8.32
N HIS A 95 9.36 6.36 7.51
CA HIS A 95 8.62 5.10 7.53
C HIS A 95 8.79 4.38 6.20
N VAL A 96 8.58 3.08 6.19
CA VAL A 96 8.65 2.27 4.97
C VAL A 96 7.36 1.48 4.79
N LEU A 97 6.83 1.50 3.58
CA LEU A 97 5.70 0.69 3.16
C LEU A 97 6.19 -0.25 2.08
N LEU A 98 6.07 -1.56 2.30
CA LEU A 98 6.14 -2.54 1.23
C LEU A 98 4.74 -2.76 0.69
N ILE A 99 4.54 -2.48 -0.59
CA ILE A 99 3.26 -2.61 -1.26
C ILE A 99 3.43 -3.66 -2.34
N ASP A 100 2.90 -4.85 -2.06
CA ASP A 100 2.92 -5.97 -3.00
C ASP A 100 1.61 -6.01 -3.79
N ASP A 101 1.79 -6.07 -5.11
CA ASP A 101 0.77 -6.24 -6.11
C ASP A 101 0.22 -7.68 -6.13
N LEU A 102 -0.72 -7.98 -5.22
CA LEU A 102 -1.16 -9.35 -4.95
C LEU A 102 -2.06 -9.89 -6.08
N GLU A 103 -1.51 -10.72 -6.96
CA GLU A 103 -2.29 -11.38 -8.02
C GLU A 103 -3.28 -12.41 -7.43
N TYR A 104 -4.34 -12.70 -8.20
CA TYR A 104 -5.43 -13.57 -7.77
C TYR A 104 -4.97 -14.96 -7.31
N GLU A 105 -4.04 -15.53 -8.06
CA GLU A 105 -3.49 -16.86 -7.86
C GLU A 105 -2.76 -17.02 -6.52
N TRP A 106 -2.38 -15.91 -5.88
CA TRP A 106 -1.64 -15.90 -4.62
C TRP A 106 -2.49 -15.58 -3.39
N LYS A 107 -3.80 -15.35 -3.55
CA LYS A 107 -4.68 -14.99 -2.43
C LYS A 107 -4.62 -16.01 -1.28
N GLU A 108 -4.62 -17.30 -1.61
CA GLU A 108 -4.54 -18.37 -0.60
C GLU A 108 -3.20 -18.38 0.16
N GLN A 109 -2.15 -17.83 -0.44
CA GLN A 109 -0.80 -17.73 0.11
C GLN A 109 -0.47 -16.33 0.65
N ALA A 110 -1.42 -15.40 0.61
CA ALA A 110 -1.17 -14.00 0.93
C ALA A 110 -0.64 -13.81 2.37
N PHE A 111 -1.14 -14.62 3.31
CA PHE A 111 -0.64 -14.61 4.69
C PHE A 111 0.82 -15.10 4.79
N ASP A 112 1.20 -16.14 4.06
CA ASP A 112 2.58 -16.64 4.05
C ASP A 112 3.55 -15.63 3.39
N VAL A 113 3.11 -14.97 2.31
CA VAL A 113 3.86 -13.88 1.65
C VAL A 113 4.04 -12.72 2.63
N PHE A 114 2.97 -12.32 3.31
CA PHE A 114 3.00 -11.28 4.33
C PHE A 114 4.01 -11.62 5.44
N GLN A 115 3.93 -12.84 5.99
CA GLN A 115 4.79 -13.27 7.07
C GLN A 115 6.27 -13.30 6.64
N LEU A 116 6.54 -13.68 5.39
CA LEU A 116 7.89 -13.63 4.84
C LEU A 116 8.45 -12.20 4.79
N TYR A 117 7.68 -11.22 4.30
CA TYR A 117 8.10 -9.82 4.32
C TYR A 117 8.25 -9.27 5.75
N ARG A 118 7.32 -9.63 6.64
CA ARG A 118 7.41 -9.25 8.06
C ARG A 118 8.66 -9.81 8.73
N ASP A 119 8.98 -11.08 8.52
CA ASP A 119 10.18 -11.70 9.08
C ASP A 119 11.45 -11.01 8.57
N ILE A 120 11.49 -10.58 7.29
CA ILE A 120 12.60 -9.78 6.76
C ILE A 120 12.76 -8.47 7.55
N PHE A 121 11.67 -7.73 7.75
CA PHE A 121 11.69 -6.47 8.51
C PHE A 121 12.02 -6.68 9.98
N ASP A 122 11.38 -7.63 10.64
CA ASP A 122 11.59 -7.93 12.07
C ASP A 122 13.05 -8.32 12.33
N VAL A 123 13.65 -9.11 11.44
CA VAL A 123 15.04 -9.53 11.60
C VAL A 123 16.02 -8.39 11.30
N ILE A 124 15.82 -7.61 10.23
CA ILE A 124 16.81 -6.59 9.80
C ILE A 124 16.66 -5.26 10.55
N LEU A 125 15.42 -4.82 10.84
CA LEU A 125 15.13 -3.51 11.44
C LEU A 125 15.13 -3.52 12.97
N LYS A 126 14.99 -4.71 13.60
CA LYS A 126 15.07 -4.90 15.06
C LYS A 126 14.11 -3.98 15.82
N ALA A 127 14.64 -3.10 16.68
CA ALA A 127 13.85 -2.17 17.49
C ALA A 127 13.00 -1.18 16.66
N LYS A 128 13.37 -0.93 15.40
CA LYS A 128 12.64 -0.01 14.50
C LYS A 128 11.62 -0.72 13.58
N LYS A 129 11.31 -1.99 13.84
CA LYS A 129 10.44 -2.82 12.98
C LYS A 129 9.01 -2.30 12.83
N ASN A 130 8.53 -1.52 13.80
CA ASN A 130 7.22 -0.87 13.80
C ASN A 130 7.14 0.38 12.89
N ARG A 131 8.28 0.79 12.30
CA ARG A 131 8.38 1.88 11.32
C ARG A 131 8.33 1.35 9.88
N ALA A 132 8.15 0.05 9.70
CA ALA A 132 7.92 -0.57 8.41
C ALA A 132 6.63 -1.39 8.44
N ALA A 133 5.85 -1.38 7.36
CA ALA A 133 4.67 -2.20 7.18
C ALA A 133 4.60 -2.82 5.79
N VAL A 134 3.81 -3.88 5.68
CA VAL A 134 3.56 -4.65 4.47
C VAL A 134 2.07 -4.58 4.17
N HIS A 135 1.72 -4.16 2.96
CA HIS A 135 0.34 -4.07 2.50
C HIS A 135 0.21 -4.67 1.11
N PHE A 136 -1.02 -5.03 0.76
CA PHE A 136 -1.36 -5.58 -0.53
C PHE A 136 -2.29 -4.65 -1.29
N LEU A 137 -2.05 -4.50 -2.59
CA LEU A 137 -3.07 -4.08 -3.53
C LEU A 137 -3.69 -5.36 -4.08
N VAL A 138 -4.85 -5.75 -3.54
CA VAL A 138 -5.50 -7.02 -3.89
C VAL A 138 -5.99 -6.96 -5.33
N TYR A 139 -5.47 -7.88 -6.15
CA TYR A 139 -5.71 -7.99 -7.58
C TYR A 139 -5.25 -6.78 -8.37
N MET A 140 -4.16 -6.14 -7.92
CA MET A 140 -3.52 -5.00 -8.55
C MET A 140 -4.21 -3.65 -8.32
N LEU A 141 -3.45 -2.57 -8.54
CA LEU A 141 -3.93 -1.20 -8.40
C LEU A 141 -5.17 -0.94 -9.26
N GLU A 142 -5.27 -1.61 -10.42
CA GLU A 142 -6.38 -1.46 -11.36
C GLU A 142 -7.73 -1.89 -10.80
N ALA A 143 -7.78 -2.80 -9.82
CA ALA A 143 -9.04 -3.20 -9.19
C ALA A 143 -9.76 -1.97 -8.62
N TYR A 144 -9.02 -1.09 -7.94
CA TYR A 144 -9.58 0.10 -7.31
C TYR A 144 -10.10 1.15 -8.31
N TYR A 145 -9.72 1.08 -9.59
CA TYR A 145 -10.27 1.97 -10.60
C TYR A 145 -11.78 1.75 -10.77
N PHE A 146 -12.24 0.51 -10.59
CA PHE A 146 -13.65 0.15 -10.73
C PHE A 146 -14.54 0.65 -9.58
N ALA A 147 -13.94 1.13 -8.48
CA ALA A 147 -14.65 1.79 -7.38
C ALA A 147 -14.89 3.28 -7.66
N ASP A 148 -14.31 3.83 -8.74
CA ASP A 148 -14.53 5.19 -9.22
C ASP A 148 -14.61 5.17 -10.75
N ALA A 149 -15.77 4.74 -11.26
CA ALA A 149 -15.98 4.60 -12.70
C ALA A 149 -15.83 5.92 -13.45
N ASN A 150 -16.06 7.07 -12.80
CA ASN A 150 -15.91 8.39 -13.41
C ASN A 150 -14.46 8.65 -13.83
N ALA A 151 -13.48 8.22 -13.03
CA ALA A 151 -12.07 8.33 -13.39
C ALA A 151 -11.72 7.51 -14.64
N ILE A 152 -12.27 6.29 -14.77
CA ILE A 152 -12.08 5.45 -15.96
C ILE A 152 -12.74 6.11 -17.18
N ASN A 153 -14.00 6.50 -17.05
CA ASN A 153 -14.80 7.10 -18.12
C ASN A 153 -14.14 8.36 -18.68
N SER A 154 -13.55 9.18 -17.81
CA SER A 154 -12.87 10.42 -18.19
C SER A 154 -11.60 10.17 -19.04
N VAL A 155 -10.91 9.05 -18.84
CA VAL A 155 -9.66 8.73 -19.56
C VAL A 155 -9.92 7.88 -20.79
N LEU A 156 -10.78 6.87 -20.68
CA LEU A 156 -11.01 5.88 -21.73
C LEU A 156 -12.22 6.21 -22.60
N SER A 157 -12.93 7.31 -22.32
CA SER A 157 -14.16 7.71 -23.02
C SER A 157 -15.22 6.59 -23.03
N THR A 158 -15.39 5.93 -21.87
CA THR A 158 -16.36 4.85 -21.65
C THR A 158 -17.58 5.36 -20.88
N ASP A 159 -18.61 4.50 -20.77
CA ASP A 159 -19.81 4.74 -19.94
C ASP A 159 -20.01 3.61 -18.93
N LEU A 160 -18.97 3.38 -18.12
CA LEU A 160 -18.99 2.40 -17.04
C LEU A 160 -19.81 2.92 -15.86
N LYS A 161 -20.55 2.00 -15.25
CA LYS A 161 -21.09 2.19 -13.91
C LYS A 161 -20.09 1.74 -12.87
N GLU A 162 -20.21 2.29 -11.67
CA GLU A 162 -19.44 1.83 -10.51
C GLU A 162 -19.71 0.35 -10.23
N TYR A 163 -18.67 -0.35 -9.80
CA TYR A 163 -18.78 -1.75 -9.43
C TYR A 163 -19.47 -1.86 -8.07
N GLU A 164 -20.63 -2.52 -8.02
CA GLU A 164 -21.51 -2.54 -6.84
C GLU A 164 -20.96 -3.38 -5.68
N ALA A 165 -20.10 -4.36 -5.97
CA ALA A 165 -19.50 -5.24 -4.97
C ALA A 165 -18.10 -4.74 -4.56
N ASP A 166 -17.41 -5.51 -3.71
CA ASP A 166 -16.04 -5.18 -3.34
C ASP A 166 -15.11 -5.36 -4.56
N VAL A 167 -14.45 -4.29 -5.00
CA VAL A 167 -13.52 -4.33 -6.14
C VAL A 167 -12.32 -5.22 -5.90
N GLU A 168 -11.93 -5.46 -4.64
CA GLU A 168 -10.91 -6.45 -4.26
C GLU A 168 -11.37 -7.90 -4.54
N THR A 169 -12.55 -8.11 -5.15
CA THR A 169 -13.04 -9.41 -5.65
C THR A 169 -12.92 -9.58 -7.17
N ILE A 170 -12.57 -8.51 -7.91
CA ILE A 170 -12.44 -8.56 -9.37
C ILE A 170 -11.22 -9.39 -9.77
N ARG A 171 -11.44 -10.56 -10.35
CA ARG A 171 -10.36 -11.53 -10.63
C ARG A 171 -9.31 -11.04 -11.62
N HIS A 172 -9.71 -10.31 -12.67
CA HIS A 172 -8.83 -9.90 -13.77
C HIS A 172 -9.06 -8.43 -14.19
N PRO A 173 -8.82 -7.44 -13.33
CA PRO A 173 -9.21 -6.05 -13.60
C PRO A 173 -8.50 -5.46 -14.83
N LYS A 174 -7.24 -5.86 -15.10
CA LYS A 174 -6.55 -5.51 -16.35
C LYS A 174 -7.24 -6.08 -17.59
N GLY A 175 -7.74 -7.31 -17.49
CA GLY A 175 -8.50 -7.96 -18.56
C GLY A 175 -9.81 -7.21 -18.82
N GLU A 176 -10.52 -6.82 -17.76
CA GLU A 176 -11.71 -5.98 -17.83
C GLU A 176 -11.44 -4.66 -18.57
N LEU A 177 -10.41 -3.92 -18.16
CA LEU A 177 -10.02 -2.65 -18.80
C LEU A 177 -9.67 -2.82 -20.29
N LYS A 178 -8.98 -3.90 -20.66
CA LYS A 178 -8.67 -4.20 -22.07
C LYS A 178 -9.88 -4.56 -22.91
N ARG A 179 -10.90 -5.19 -22.31
CA ARG A 179 -12.18 -5.45 -23.00
C ARG A 179 -12.97 -4.17 -23.23
N LEU A 180 -12.92 -3.26 -22.27
CA LEU A 180 -13.60 -1.98 -22.33
C LEU A 180 -12.95 -1.02 -23.33
N PHE A 181 -11.63 -1.03 -23.41
CA PHE A 181 -10.87 -0.20 -24.34
C PHE A 181 -9.74 -1.01 -24.99
N ASN A 182 -9.97 -1.42 -26.24
CA ASN A 182 -9.00 -2.16 -27.05
C ASN A 182 -7.83 -1.22 -27.43
N GLY A 183 -6.81 -1.19 -26.58
CA GLY A 183 -5.73 -0.20 -26.62
C GLY A 183 -5.26 0.25 -25.24
N PHE A 184 -5.82 -0.30 -24.16
CA PHE A 184 -5.44 0.06 -22.80
C PHE A 184 -3.93 -0.15 -22.55
N ASN A 185 -3.21 0.97 -22.36
CA ASN A 185 -1.82 1.00 -21.94
C ASN A 185 -1.74 1.20 -20.43
N GLU A 186 -1.31 0.15 -19.72
CA GLU A 186 -1.30 0.12 -18.25
C GLU A 186 -0.56 1.30 -17.62
N ILE A 187 0.61 1.64 -18.16
CA ILE A 187 1.43 2.72 -17.60
C ILE A 187 0.80 4.07 -17.92
N GLN A 188 0.51 4.33 -19.20
CA GLN A 188 0.03 5.65 -19.61
C GLN A 188 -1.39 5.92 -19.11
N HIS A 189 -2.33 5.04 -19.43
CA HIS A 189 -3.73 5.22 -19.03
C HIS A 189 -3.92 4.97 -17.54
N GLY A 190 -3.24 3.98 -16.95
CA GLY A 190 -3.29 3.76 -15.51
C GLY A 190 -2.78 4.97 -14.72
N GLY A 191 -1.69 5.60 -15.16
CA GLY A 191 -1.19 6.83 -14.55
C GLY A 191 -2.14 8.04 -14.68
N GLN A 192 -2.95 8.10 -15.75
CA GLN A 192 -3.99 9.12 -15.94
C GLN A 192 -5.21 8.83 -15.06
N ILE A 193 -5.72 7.59 -15.05
CA ILE A 193 -6.85 7.19 -14.21
C ILE A 193 -6.50 7.42 -12.74
N LEU A 194 -5.32 6.98 -12.30
CA LEU A 194 -4.87 7.15 -10.92
C LEU A 194 -4.82 8.63 -10.48
N SER A 195 -4.53 9.55 -11.39
CA SER A 195 -4.52 10.99 -11.08
C SER A 195 -5.91 11.60 -10.91
N LEU A 196 -6.96 10.89 -11.34
CA LEU A 196 -8.35 11.31 -11.23
C LEU A 196 -9.13 10.54 -10.15
N LEU A 197 -8.56 9.47 -9.57
CA LEU A 197 -9.25 8.68 -8.55
C LEU A 197 -9.54 9.52 -7.31
N ASN A 198 -10.80 9.47 -6.88
CA ASN A 198 -11.23 10.00 -5.60
C ASN A 198 -11.11 8.93 -4.50
N ILE A 199 -10.01 8.93 -3.75
CA ILE A 199 -9.76 7.93 -2.71
C ILE A 199 -10.78 7.99 -1.57
N GLU A 200 -11.29 9.17 -1.25
CA GLU A 200 -12.31 9.31 -0.21
C GLU A 200 -13.61 8.61 -0.64
N HIS A 201 -13.97 8.74 -1.91
CA HIS A 201 -15.09 8.00 -2.51
C HIS A 201 -14.85 6.50 -2.53
N ILE A 202 -13.68 6.04 -3.03
CA ILE A 202 -13.32 4.62 -3.09
C ILE A 202 -13.41 3.95 -1.71
N LEU A 203 -12.95 4.64 -0.67
CA LEU A 203 -12.94 4.13 0.71
C LEU A 203 -14.22 4.43 1.49
N SER A 204 -15.20 5.13 0.89
CA SER A 204 -16.43 5.58 1.56
C SER A 204 -17.33 4.43 2.01
N ASN A 205 -17.33 3.31 1.29
CA ASN A 205 -18.06 2.11 1.67
C ASN A 205 -17.24 1.31 2.70
N LYS A 206 -17.74 1.26 3.94
CA LYS A 206 -17.07 0.60 5.07
C LYS A 206 -16.86 -0.92 4.87
N GLU A 207 -17.61 -1.58 4.00
CA GLU A 207 -17.56 -3.05 3.83
C GLU A 207 -16.57 -3.53 2.74
N THR A 208 -16.08 -2.62 1.89
CA THR A 208 -15.21 -2.92 0.73
C THR A 208 -13.81 -2.36 0.90
N CYS A 209 -12.87 -2.67 -0.01
CA CYS A 209 -11.54 -2.07 -0.08
C CYS A 209 -10.72 -2.17 1.23
N ALA A 210 -10.86 -3.30 1.93
CA ALA A 210 -10.28 -3.50 3.25
C ALA A 210 -8.75 -3.43 3.24
N SER A 211 -8.10 -3.83 2.14
CA SER A 211 -6.64 -3.82 2.00
C SER A 211 -6.10 -2.43 1.79
N LEU A 212 -6.75 -1.63 0.92
CA LEU A 212 -6.40 -0.22 0.77
C LEU A 212 -6.66 0.58 2.05
N ARG A 213 -7.77 0.32 2.74
CA ARG A 213 -8.09 0.99 4.01
C ARG A 213 -7.07 0.71 5.10
N SER A 214 -6.65 -0.55 5.29
CA SER A 214 -5.59 -0.90 6.25
C SER A 214 -4.29 -0.14 5.99
N LEU A 215 -3.94 0.06 4.73
CA LEU A 215 -2.76 0.83 4.33
C LEU A 215 -2.91 2.32 4.68
N TYR A 216 -4.07 2.91 4.41
CA TYR A 216 -4.35 4.31 4.77
C TYR A 216 -4.37 4.49 6.29
N GLN A 217 -4.99 3.57 7.02
CA GLN A 217 -5.03 3.61 8.48
C GLN A 217 -3.63 3.58 9.07
N TRP A 218 -2.76 2.69 8.58
CA TRP A 218 -1.39 2.60 9.09
C TRP A 218 -0.62 3.91 8.86
N CYS A 219 -0.73 4.51 7.67
CA CYS A 219 -0.15 5.82 7.40
C CYS A 219 -0.66 6.89 8.38
N TRP A 220 -1.98 6.94 8.58
CA TRP A 220 -2.66 7.86 9.50
C TRP A 220 -2.12 7.75 10.93
N GLU A 221 -2.02 6.54 11.45
CA GLU A 221 -1.51 6.26 12.79
C GLU A 221 -0.02 6.62 12.93
N LYS A 222 0.81 6.42 11.90
CA LYS A 222 2.23 6.83 11.94
C LYS A 222 2.44 8.33 11.92
N MET A 223 1.49 9.09 11.40
CA MET A 223 1.46 10.54 11.54
C MET A 223 1.02 11.00 12.94
N GLY A 224 0.69 10.07 13.84
CA GLY A 224 0.23 10.36 15.20
C GLY A 224 -1.24 10.77 15.27
N GLU A 225 -1.99 10.55 14.20
CA GLU A 225 -3.39 10.92 14.11
C GLU A 225 -4.29 9.79 14.62
N VAL A 226 -5.42 10.17 15.23
CA VAL A 226 -6.44 9.23 15.69
C VAL A 226 -7.34 8.87 14.51
N PRO A 227 -7.71 7.58 14.29
CA PRO A 227 -8.65 7.20 13.25
C PRO A 227 -9.98 7.97 13.33
N THR A 228 -10.48 8.43 12.18
CA THR A 228 -11.74 9.19 12.05
C THR A 228 -12.67 8.51 11.05
N ASN A 229 -13.87 9.07 10.83
CA ASN A 229 -14.78 8.56 9.78
C ASN A 229 -14.27 8.84 8.35
N LYS A 230 -13.28 9.73 8.18
CA LYS A 230 -12.65 9.95 6.88
C LYS A 230 -12.02 8.64 6.40
N TYR A 231 -12.17 8.30 5.12
CA TYR A 231 -11.77 6.99 4.56
C TYR A 231 -12.35 5.77 5.30
N GLN A 232 -13.37 5.98 6.15
CA GLN A 232 -13.91 4.99 7.07
C GLN A 232 -12.84 4.39 8.02
N LEU A 233 -11.82 5.14 8.44
CA LEU A 233 -10.74 4.59 9.29
C LEU A 233 -11.22 4.16 10.70
N LEU A 234 -12.30 4.77 11.21
CA LEU A 234 -12.82 4.45 12.54
C LEU A 234 -13.64 3.16 12.59
N ASN A 235 -14.48 2.91 11.58
CA ASN A 235 -15.50 1.85 11.60
C ASN A 235 -15.49 0.95 10.35
N GLY A 236 -14.56 1.20 9.42
CA GLY A 236 -14.42 0.43 8.19
C GLY A 236 -13.75 -0.91 8.41
N LYS A 237 -14.08 -1.86 7.54
CA LYS A 237 -13.44 -3.17 7.49
C LYS A 237 -11.95 -3.02 7.16
N LEU A 238 -11.11 -3.72 7.89
CA LEU A 238 -9.66 -3.74 7.66
C LEU A 238 -9.23 -5.12 7.17
N SER A 239 -8.20 -5.16 6.34
CA SER A 239 -7.60 -6.41 5.87
C SER A 239 -7.16 -7.27 7.04
N GLU A 240 -7.66 -8.50 7.09
CA GLU A 240 -7.38 -9.46 8.16
C GLU A 240 -5.89 -9.83 8.24
N ILE A 241 -5.18 -9.74 7.12
CA ILE A 241 -3.75 -10.09 7.02
C ILE A 241 -2.87 -8.95 7.51
N THR A 242 -3.18 -7.72 7.13
CA THR A 242 -2.25 -6.58 7.27
C THR A 242 -2.60 -5.62 8.41
N ARG A 243 -3.77 -5.77 9.06
CA ARG A 243 -4.24 -4.85 10.11
C ARG A 243 -3.39 -4.81 11.39
N SER A 244 -2.63 -5.86 11.71
CA SER A 244 -2.00 -6.03 13.04
C SER A 244 -0.48 -5.81 13.05
N GLN A 245 0.01 -4.70 12.47
CA GLN A 245 1.45 -4.42 12.28
C GLN A 245 1.97 -3.23 13.07
#